data_AF-Q7UFQ4-F1
#
_entry.id   AF-Q7UFQ4-F1
#
_cell.length_a   1.000
_cell.length_b   1.000
_cell.length_c   1.000
_cell.angle_alpha   90.00
_cell.angle_beta   90.00
_cell.angle_gamma   90.00
#
_symmetry.space_group_name_H-M   'P 1'
#
loop_
_entity.id
_entity.type
_entity.pdbx_description
1 polymer ?
#
loop_
_entity_poly.entity_id
_entity_poly.type
_entity_poly.pdbx_seq_one_letter_code
_entity_poly.pdbx_strand_id
1 'polypeptide(L)'
;MAQTASFLTRKIGFGMAQANAQLKQARQSLGLSQLQLAMRAGVSSRTVQFAESGQNVSIGTMRRIAGALGMQADQLVRIDPGTGQDGFAELPWSVADKFRSNRGFDEGSMCRNEADVIEVVRQLRENFSVQIQKWGTSHDQQQALQKNSAIDEVYFRYEQRYVDLWRRNPECIRLDRFEDTVGGVSIVLPLTAESFHAFRDGKLAWLDISADDLADQSQYLLLDSVTEFTKQCRRPWYQVTKSLSLITFNQVASLAQSPNQSDFEMVSFSASPLNERRLGTIGFIPEPTKEPEFSYPIYWFGEDPRILAKEEYSNWATFKHFAMLIKSVDKAGLRRRMIRNLLSMVKRLQRPAERSISRQAA
;
A
#
# COMPACT_ATOMS: atom_id res chain seq x y z
N MET A 1 -32.63 -2.21 -24.93
CA MET A 1 -31.89 -3.00 -23.92
C MET A 1 -30.81 -3.88 -24.55
N ALA A 2 -29.82 -3.30 -25.26
CA ALA A 2 -28.61 -4.04 -25.70
C ALA A 2 -27.54 -3.05 -26.18
N GLN A 3 -26.80 -2.41 -25.26
CA GLN A 3 -25.60 -1.63 -25.64
C GLN A 3 -24.52 -1.49 -24.55
N THR A 4 -24.70 -2.10 -23.38
CA THR A 4 -23.78 -1.95 -22.23
C THR A 4 -22.66 -3.01 -22.16
N ALA A 5 -22.70 -4.05 -23.01
CA ALA A 5 -21.72 -5.14 -22.98
C ALA A 5 -20.45 -4.92 -23.82
N SER A 6 -20.35 -3.81 -24.58
CA SER A 6 -19.25 -3.56 -25.54
C SER A 6 -18.07 -2.78 -24.94
N PHE A 7 -18.28 -2.06 -23.83
CA PHE A 7 -17.27 -1.14 -23.27
C PHE A 7 -16.29 -1.80 -22.28
N LEU A 8 -16.67 -2.92 -21.66
CA LEU A 8 -15.82 -3.69 -20.74
C LEU A 8 -14.78 -4.55 -21.47
N THR A 9 -15.09 -5.02 -22.68
CA THR A 9 -14.22 -5.92 -23.46
C THR A 9 -13.08 -5.18 -24.19
N ARG A 10 -13.24 -3.87 -24.46
CA ARG A 10 -12.20 -3.05 -25.12
C ARG A 10 -11.10 -2.55 -24.17
N LYS A 11 -11.37 -2.40 -22.87
CA LYS A 11 -10.41 -1.80 -21.90
C LYS A 11 -9.43 -2.81 -21.28
N ILE A 12 -9.79 -4.10 -21.20
CA ILE A 12 -8.90 -5.19 -20.76
C ILE A 12 -7.75 -5.42 -21.77
N GLY A 13 -7.97 -5.10 -23.05
CA GLY A 13 -7.02 -5.37 -24.13
C GLY A 13 -5.78 -4.48 -24.15
N PHE A 14 -5.82 -3.27 -23.58
CA PHE A 14 -4.76 -2.27 -23.79
C PHE A 14 -3.54 -2.49 -22.90
N GLY A 15 -3.74 -3.00 -21.68
CA GLY A 15 -2.69 -3.19 -20.69
C GLY A 15 -1.93 -4.51 -20.82
N MET A 16 -2.65 -5.59 -21.13
CA MET A 16 -2.02 -6.86 -21.52
C MET A 16 -1.11 -6.67 -22.74
N ALA A 17 -1.53 -5.84 -23.71
CA ALA A 17 -0.82 -5.63 -24.97
C ALA A 17 0.66 -5.23 -24.81
N GLN A 18 1.06 -4.50 -23.75
CA GLN A 18 2.46 -4.09 -23.56
C GLN A 18 3.37 -5.18 -22.97
N ALA A 19 2.91 -5.95 -21.98
CA ALA A 19 3.67 -7.10 -21.47
C ALA A 19 3.85 -8.16 -22.57
N ASN A 20 2.82 -8.34 -23.41
CA ASN A 20 2.90 -9.23 -24.56
C ASN A 20 3.79 -8.67 -25.67
N ALA A 21 3.80 -7.35 -25.85
CA ALA A 21 4.70 -6.69 -26.79
C ALA A 21 6.16 -6.89 -26.36
N GLN A 22 6.48 -6.81 -25.06
CA GLN A 22 7.82 -7.14 -24.55
C GLN A 22 8.18 -8.60 -24.77
N LEU A 23 7.25 -9.54 -24.53
CA LEU A 23 7.49 -10.97 -24.77
C LEU A 23 7.75 -11.25 -26.27
N LYS A 24 6.94 -10.64 -27.14
CA LYS A 24 7.09 -10.72 -28.60
C LYS A 24 8.40 -10.07 -29.07
N GLN A 25 8.75 -8.89 -28.55
CA GLN A 25 9.99 -8.18 -28.88
C GLN A 25 11.22 -8.96 -28.39
N ALA A 26 11.21 -9.47 -27.16
CA ALA A 26 12.27 -10.30 -26.62
C ALA A 26 12.49 -11.54 -27.49
N ARG A 27 11.41 -12.26 -27.85
CA ARG A 27 11.48 -13.40 -28.77
C ARG A 27 12.09 -13.00 -30.13
N GLN A 28 11.61 -11.90 -30.71
CA GLN A 28 12.09 -11.43 -32.02
C GLN A 28 13.55 -10.97 -31.98
N SER A 29 13.99 -10.34 -30.89
CA SER A 29 15.39 -9.92 -30.70
C SER A 29 16.36 -11.09 -30.62
N LEU A 30 15.88 -12.26 -30.19
CA LEU A 30 16.63 -13.52 -30.16
C LEU A 30 16.50 -14.33 -31.47
N GLY A 31 15.80 -13.80 -32.49
CA GLY A 31 15.60 -14.49 -33.76
C GLY A 31 14.74 -15.76 -33.67
N LEU A 32 13.94 -15.91 -32.61
CA LEU A 32 13.15 -17.11 -32.38
C LEU A 32 11.77 -17.01 -33.03
N SER A 33 11.31 -18.08 -33.66
CA SER A 33 9.89 -18.29 -33.98
C SER A 33 9.08 -18.65 -32.73
N GLN A 34 7.76 -18.50 -32.78
CA GLN A 34 6.87 -18.92 -31.68
C GLN A 34 7.01 -20.42 -31.37
N LEU A 35 7.17 -21.26 -32.41
CA LEU A 35 7.40 -22.69 -32.25
C LEU A 35 8.73 -22.98 -31.53
N GLN A 36 9.81 -22.29 -31.90
CA GLN A 36 11.11 -22.47 -31.25
C GLN A 36 11.09 -22.02 -29.79
N LEU A 37 10.43 -20.90 -29.48
CA LEU A 37 10.22 -20.48 -28.09
C LEU A 37 9.39 -21.52 -27.31
N ALA A 38 8.33 -22.05 -27.92
CA ALA A 38 7.47 -23.05 -27.29
C ALA A 38 8.24 -24.34 -26.94
N MET A 39 9.06 -24.83 -27.88
CA MET A 39 9.95 -25.97 -27.66
C MET A 39 10.93 -25.71 -26.53
N ARG A 40 11.56 -24.52 -26.52
CA ARG A 40 12.56 -24.14 -25.51
C ARG A 40 11.95 -23.96 -24.11
N ALA A 41 10.69 -23.54 -24.03
CA ALA A 41 9.95 -23.39 -22.78
C ALA A 41 9.20 -24.66 -22.33
N GLY A 42 9.17 -25.72 -23.14
CA GLY A 42 8.40 -26.93 -22.83
C GLY A 42 6.88 -26.67 -22.76
N VAL A 43 6.36 -25.85 -23.68
CA VAL A 43 4.93 -25.50 -23.79
C VAL A 43 4.45 -25.67 -25.24
N SER A 44 3.14 -25.60 -25.47
CA SER A 44 2.60 -25.63 -26.83
C SER A 44 2.82 -24.30 -27.56
N SER A 45 2.96 -24.34 -28.89
CA SER A 45 3.01 -23.11 -29.71
C SER A 45 1.79 -22.22 -29.51
N ARG A 46 0.61 -22.84 -29.31
CA ARG A 46 -0.63 -22.15 -28.95
C ARG A 46 -0.56 -21.42 -27.61
N THR A 47 0.14 -21.98 -26.63
CA THR A 47 0.38 -21.34 -25.32
C THR A 47 1.27 -20.11 -25.45
N VAL A 48 2.30 -20.14 -26.32
CA VAL A 48 3.12 -18.96 -26.63
C VAL A 48 2.29 -17.91 -27.36
N GLN A 49 1.47 -18.31 -28.33
CA GLN A 49 0.55 -17.42 -29.02
C GLN A 49 -0.45 -16.75 -28.07
N PHE A 50 -1.00 -17.50 -27.12
CA PHE A 50 -1.86 -16.98 -26.05
C PHE A 50 -1.13 -15.98 -25.15
N ALA A 51 0.11 -16.29 -24.75
CA ALA A 51 0.93 -15.33 -23.99
C ALA A 51 1.25 -14.06 -24.80
N GLU A 52 1.61 -14.17 -26.08
CA GLU A 52 1.89 -13.03 -26.96
C GLU A 52 0.65 -12.23 -27.39
N SER A 53 -0.54 -12.79 -27.21
CA SER A 53 -1.81 -12.10 -27.51
C SER A 53 -2.51 -11.56 -26.26
N GLY A 54 -1.99 -11.83 -25.06
CA GLY A 54 -2.57 -11.32 -23.81
C GLY A 54 -3.72 -12.13 -23.29
N GLN A 55 -3.75 -13.41 -23.63
CA GLN A 55 -4.64 -14.34 -22.94
C GLN A 55 -3.98 -14.84 -21.66
N ASN A 56 -4.81 -15.13 -20.65
CA ASN A 56 -4.35 -15.59 -19.36
C ASN A 56 -3.60 -16.93 -19.49
N VAL A 57 -2.33 -16.94 -19.11
CA VAL A 57 -1.53 -18.15 -18.90
C VAL A 57 -1.17 -18.26 -17.43
N SER A 58 -1.05 -19.48 -16.91
CA SER A 58 -0.68 -19.67 -15.51
C SER A 58 0.72 -19.09 -15.22
N ILE A 59 0.94 -18.62 -13.99
CA ILE A 59 2.23 -18.06 -13.55
C ILE A 59 3.38 -19.04 -13.80
N GLY A 60 3.17 -20.34 -13.55
CA GLY A 60 4.17 -21.38 -13.84
C GLY A 60 4.49 -21.51 -15.33
N THR A 61 3.50 -21.29 -16.21
CA THR A 61 3.71 -21.27 -17.66
C THR A 61 4.47 -20.01 -18.10
N MET A 62 4.10 -18.85 -17.55
CA MET A 62 4.81 -17.60 -17.84
C MET A 62 6.29 -17.68 -17.41
N ARG A 63 6.58 -18.29 -16.26
CA ARG A 63 7.95 -18.54 -15.79
C ARG A 63 8.79 -19.38 -16.74
N ARG A 64 8.19 -20.43 -17.32
CA ARG A 64 8.89 -21.29 -18.29
C ARG A 64 9.20 -20.54 -19.58
N ILE A 65 8.25 -19.73 -20.07
CA ILE A 65 8.45 -18.90 -21.26
C ILE A 65 9.52 -17.82 -20.99
N ALA A 66 9.50 -17.20 -19.81
CA ALA A 66 10.51 -16.24 -19.37
C ALA A 66 11.91 -16.84 -19.33
N GLY A 67 12.06 -18.00 -18.69
CA GLY A 67 13.34 -18.71 -18.60
C GLY A 67 13.89 -19.08 -19.97
N ALA A 68 13.04 -19.46 -20.92
CA ALA A 68 13.45 -19.76 -22.29
C ALA A 68 13.94 -18.53 -23.08
N LEU A 69 13.54 -17.32 -22.65
CA LEU A 69 14.02 -16.04 -23.19
C LEU A 69 15.23 -15.49 -22.43
N GLY A 70 15.73 -16.19 -21.41
CA GLY A 70 16.80 -15.68 -20.54
C GLY A 70 16.37 -14.51 -19.65
N MET A 71 15.07 -14.33 -19.45
CA MET A 71 14.49 -13.28 -18.63
C MET A 71 14.04 -13.85 -17.29
N GLN A 72 14.12 -13.03 -16.25
CA GLN A 72 13.43 -13.36 -15.00
C GLN A 72 11.92 -13.13 -15.20
N ALA A 73 11.08 -13.99 -14.62
CA ALA A 73 9.64 -13.93 -14.87
C ALA A 73 8.97 -12.65 -14.35
N ASP A 74 9.57 -12.00 -13.35
CA ASP A 74 9.23 -10.67 -12.86
C ASP A 74 9.48 -9.55 -13.90
N GLN A 75 10.46 -9.71 -14.79
CA GLN A 75 10.75 -8.77 -15.87
C GLN A 75 9.67 -8.78 -16.97
N LEU A 76 9.04 -9.93 -17.21
CA LEU A 76 7.91 -10.08 -18.15
C LEU A 76 6.57 -9.77 -17.49
N VAL A 77 6.49 -9.87 -16.17
CA VAL A 77 5.37 -9.39 -15.35
C VAL A 77 5.68 -7.98 -14.84
N ARG A 78 6.16 -7.10 -15.73
CA ARG A 78 5.84 -5.68 -15.59
C ARG A 78 4.36 -5.54 -15.92
N ILE A 79 3.52 -5.81 -14.93
CA ILE A 79 2.16 -5.30 -14.91
C ILE A 79 2.34 -3.80 -14.97
N ASP A 80 2.12 -3.27 -16.16
CA ASP A 80 2.14 -1.85 -16.40
C ASP A 80 1.24 -1.20 -15.33
N PRO A 81 1.72 -0.20 -14.57
CA PRO A 81 0.97 0.49 -13.51
C PRO A 81 -0.31 1.23 -13.99
N GLY A 82 -0.87 0.83 -15.14
CA GLY A 82 -2.05 1.35 -15.81
C GLY A 82 -3.10 0.31 -16.22
N THR A 83 -2.89 -1.00 -16.03
CA THR A 83 -3.72 -2.03 -16.72
C THR A 83 -5.06 -2.40 -16.08
N GLY A 84 -5.51 -1.68 -15.05
CA GLY A 84 -6.92 -1.71 -14.63
C GLY A 84 -7.32 -2.80 -13.63
N GLN A 85 -6.37 -3.53 -13.04
CA GLN A 85 -6.60 -4.15 -11.73
C GLN A 85 -5.97 -3.29 -10.65
N ASP A 86 -6.73 -2.34 -10.13
CA ASP A 86 -6.35 -1.64 -8.92
C ASP A 86 -6.63 -2.56 -7.72
N GLY A 87 -5.62 -3.29 -7.26
CA GLY A 87 -5.76 -4.20 -6.11
C GLY A 87 -6.14 -3.50 -4.80
N PHE A 88 -6.11 -2.16 -4.76
CA PHE A 88 -6.68 -1.39 -3.65
C PHE A 88 -8.20 -1.57 -3.53
N ALA A 89 -8.90 -1.92 -4.60
CA ALA A 89 -10.32 -2.25 -4.53
C ALA A 89 -10.63 -3.50 -3.68
N GLU A 90 -9.61 -4.33 -3.38
CA GLU A 90 -9.76 -5.57 -2.59
C GLU A 90 -9.51 -5.38 -1.09
N LEU A 91 -9.54 -4.13 -0.61
CA LEU A 91 -9.26 -3.71 0.77
C LEU A 91 -10.45 -3.91 1.72
N PRO A 92 -11.09 -5.10 1.75
CA PRO A 92 -11.04 -5.86 3.01
C PRO A 92 -10.61 -7.33 2.82
N TRP A 93 -10.67 -7.85 1.60
CA TRP A 93 -10.48 -9.26 1.26
C TRP A 93 -9.02 -9.71 1.37
N SER A 94 -8.07 -8.78 1.18
CA SER A 94 -6.64 -9.02 1.39
C SER A 94 -6.30 -9.48 2.82
N VAL A 95 -7.14 -9.14 3.81
CA VAL A 95 -6.99 -9.56 5.22
C VAL A 95 -7.38 -11.03 5.43
N ALA A 96 -8.40 -11.54 4.72
CA ALA A 96 -8.83 -12.93 4.82
C ALA A 96 -7.72 -13.91 4.43
N ASP A 97 -6.91 -13.56 3.42
CA ASP A 97 -5.76 -14.36 3.00
C ASP A 97 -4.60 -14.34 4.01
N LYS A 98 -4.53 -13.33 4.88
CA LYS A 98 -3.52 -13.28 5.95
C LYS A 98 -3.85 -14.25 7.08
N PHE A 99 -5.11 -14.34 7.50
CA PHE A 99 -5.54 -15.35 8.49
C PHE A 99 -5.21 -16.77 8.05
N ARG A 100 -5.20 -17.01 6.73
CA ARG A 100 -4.80 -18.29 6.14
C ARG A 100 -3.28 -18.51 6.13
N SER A 101 -2.47 -17.45 6.03
CA SER A 101 -1.02 -17.57 5.83
C SER A 101 -0.16 -17.39 7.08
N ASN A 102 -0.76 -16.99 8.22
CA ASN A 102 -0.14 -16.93 9.55
C ASN A 102 1.22 -16.18 9.62
N ARG A 103 1.48 -15.26 8.68
CA ARG A 103 2.69 -14.43 8.68
C ARG A 103 2.63 -13.41 9.82
N GLY A 104 3.73 -13.30 10.55
CA GLY A 104 3.93 -12.23 11.53
C GLY A 104 3.77 -10.85 10.88
N PHE A 105 3.31 -9.89 11.68
CA PHE A 105 3.26 -8.49 11.29
C PHE A 105 4.69 -7.96 11.47
N ASP A 106 5.32 -7.64 10.35
CA ASP A 106 6.77 -7.71 10.17
C ASP A 106 7.52 -6.60 10.92
N GLU A 107 8.52 -6.99 11.73
CA GLU A 107 9.45 -6.10 12.44
C GLU A 107 10.33 -5.31 11.45
N GLY A 108 10.36 -5.68 10.16
CA GLY A 108 11.05 -4.93 9.09
C GLY A 108 10.23 -3.80 8.45
N SER A 109 8.95 -3.62 8.80
CA SER A 109 8.08 -2.61 8.16
C SER A 109 8.30 -1.17 8.63
N MET A 110 9.19 -0.93 9.59
CA MET A 110 9.46 0.41 10.13
C MET A 110 10.62 1.09 9.40
N CYS A 111 10.61 2.42 9.38
CA CYS A 111 11.82 3.20 9.13
C CYS A 111 12.80 3.00 10.30
N ARG A 112 14.09 2.79 10.00
CA ARG A 112 15.10 2.47 11.03
C ARG A 112 15.69 3.72 11.67
N ASN A 113 15.70 4.84 10.94
CA ASN A 113 16.27 6.12 11.33
C ASN A 113 15.72 7.22 10.41
N GLU A 114 16.12 8.47 10.65
CA GLU A 114 15.67 9.63 9.86
C GLU A 114 16.10 9.56 8.40
N ALA A 115 17.29 9.02 8.11
CA ALA A 115 17.77 8.87 6.73
C ALA A 115 16.87 7.90 5.93
N ASP A 116 16.38 6.83 6.57
CA ASP A 116 15.36 5.95 5.99
C ASP A 116 14.05 6.71 5.69
N VAL A 117 13.62 7.62 6.58
CA VAL A 117 12.41 8.44 6.37
C VAL A 117 12.58 9.39 5.18
N ILE A 118 13.69 10.14 5.15
CA ILE A 118 14.02 11.07 4.07
C ILE A 118 14.03 10.35 2.72
N GLU A 119 14.65 9.17 2.64
CA GLU A 119 14.68 8.38 1.42
C GLU A 119 13.29 7.93 0.97
N VAL A 120 12.44 7.49 1.90
CA VAL A 120 11.05 7.10 1.61
C VAL A 120 10.23 8.29 1.14
N VAL A 121 10.38 9.46 1.76
CA VAL A 121 9.66 10.69 1.42
C VAL A 121 10.09 11.21 0.04
N ARG A 122 11.38 11.13 -0.28
CA ARG A 122 11.89 11.40 -1.62
C ARG A 122 11.27 10.47 -2.67
N GLN A 123 11.19 9.17 -2.38
CA GLN A 123 10.56 8.20 -3.28
C GLN A 123 9.06 8.45 -3.45
N LEU A 124 8.35 8.80 -2.37
CA LEU A 124 6.95 9.20 -2.40
C LEU A 124 6.75 10.38 -3.36
N ARG A 125 7.58 11.42 -3.22
CA ARG A 125 7.57 12.61 -4.09
C ARG A 125 7.83 12.27 -5.56
N GLU A 126 8.90 11.51 -5.84
CA GLU A 126 9.24 11.09 -7.21
C GLU A 126 8.12 10.29 -7.89
N ASN A 127 7.43 9.46 -7.12
CA ASN A 127 6.39 8.58 -7.65
C ASN A 127 5.08 9.33 -7.92
N PHE A 128 4.85 10.46 -7.27
CA PHE A 128 3.63 11.24 -7.41
C PHE A 128 3.42 11.76 -8.84
N SER A 129 4.47 12.31 -9.47
CA SER A 129 4.40 12.76 -10.87
C SER A 129 4.11 11.60 -11.84
N VAL A 130 4.62 10.39 -11.56
CA VAL A 130 4.37 9.19 -12.37
C VAL A 130 2.89 8.78 -12.29
N GLN A 131 2.25 8.91 -11.13
CA GLN A 131 0.82 8.59 -10.97
C GLN A 131 -0.08 9.59 -11.70
N ILE A 132 0.21 10.89 -11.57
CA ILE A 132 -0.55 11.94 -12.27
C ILE A 132 -0.51 11.73 -13.79
N GLN A 133 0.67 11.42 -14.33
CA GLN A 133 0.86 11.25 -15.78
C GLN A 133 0.10 10.06 -16.37
N LYS A 134 -0.17 9.02 -15.57
CA LYS A 134 -0.79 7.78 -16.03
C LYS A 134 -2.32 7.78 -16.00
N TRP A 135 -2.93 8.59 -15.13
CA TRP A 135 -4.34 8.42 -14.77
C TRP A 135 -5.21 9.70 -14.83
N GLY A 136 -4.64 10.84 -15.24
CA GLY A 136 -5.41 12.07 -15.46
C GLY A 136 -5.97 12.20 -16.88
N THR A 137 -7.04 12.97 -17.05
CA THR A 137 -7.40 13.58 -18.34
C THR A 137 -6.52 14.81 -18.57
N SER A 138 -6.38 15.30 -19.80
CA SER A 138 -5.44 16.42 -20.07
C SER A 138 -5.67 17.65 -19.18
N HIS A 139 -6.92 17.97 -18.82
CA HIS A 139 -7.20 19.11 -17.95
C HIS A 139 -6.91 18.81 -16.47
N ASP A 140 -7.43 17.70 -15.93
CA ASP A 140 -7.20 17.31 -14.53
C ASP A 140 -5.71 17.03 -14.27
N GLN A 141 -5.03 16.46 -15.26
CA GLN A 141 -3.60 16.19 -15.25
C GLN A 141 -2.80 17.50 -15.18
N GLN A 142 -3.15 18.53 -15.96
CA GLN A 142 -2.47 19.81 -15.91
C GLN A 142 -2.63 20.47 -14.54
N GLN A 143 -3.83 20.48 -13.97
CA GLN A 143 -4.06 21.01 -12.62
C GLN A 143 -3.26 20.23 -11.56
N ALA A 144 -3.27 18.89 -11.63
CA ALA A 144 -2.51 18.05 -10.70
C ALA A 144 -0.99 18.27 -10.84
N LEU A 145 -0.47 18.46 -12.06
CA LEU A 145 0.94 18.79 -12.31
C LEU A 145 1.33 20.18 -11.79
N GLN A 146 0.43 21.18 -11.89
CA GLN A 146 0.64 22.50 -11.31
C GLN A 146 0.76 22.42 -9.79
N LYS A 147 -0.18 21.74 -9.12
CA LYS A 147 -0.13 21.51 -7.66
C LYS A 147 1.10 20.71 -7.24
N ASN A 148 1.46 19.69 -8.02
CA ASN A 148 2.69 18.93 -7.84
C ASN A 148 3.92 19.85 -7.87
N SER A 149 3.98 20.80 -8.81
CA SER A 149 5.10 21.74 -8.90
C SER A 149 5.14 22.72 -7.73
N ALA A 150 3.98 23.19 -7.26
CA ALA A 150 3.90 24.06 -6.08
C ALA A 150 4.44 23.38 -4.80
N ILE A 151 4.27 22.05 -4.67
CA ILE A 151 4.89 21.30 -3.56
C ILE A 151 6.43 21.30 -3.66
N ASP A 152 7.00 21.30 -4.87
CA ASP A 152 8.46 21.33 -5.05
C ASP A 152 9.06 22.65 -4.54
N GLU A 153 8.30 23.75 -4.62
CA GLU A 153 8.71 25.05 -4.08
C GLU A 153 8.83 25.05 -2.55
N VAL A 154 8.11 24.14 -1.87
CA VAL A 154 8.12 23.96 -0.41
C VAL A 154 8.66 22.59 0.02
N TYR A 155 9.49 21.96 -0.82
CA TYR A 155 9.96 20.58 -0.60
C TYR A 155 10.65 20.37 0.75
N PHE A 156 11.44 21.34 1.22
CA PHE A 156 12.09 21.23 2.54
C PHE A 156 11.08 21.13 3.68
N ARG A 157 10.00 21.92 3.63
CA ARG A 157 8.90 21.85 4.61
C ARG A 157 8.17 20.51 4.52
N TYR A 158 7.92 20.04 3.30
CA TYR A 158 7.32 18.73 3.02
C TYR A 158 8.14 17.58 3.63
N GLU A 159 9.46 17.57 3.41
CA GLU A 159 10.35 16.54 3.96
C GLU A 159 10.43 16.61 5.49
N GLN A 160 10.66 17.81 6.03
CA GLN A 160 10.80 18.04 7.46
C GLN A 160 9.55 17.61 8.24
N ARG A 161 8.35 17.88 7.70
CA ARG A 161 7.08 17.43 8.27
C ARG A 161 7.09 15.93 8.54
N TYR A 162 7.43 15.11 7.55
CA TYR A 162 7.40 13.65 7.72
C TYR A 162 8.47 13.14 8.70
N VAL A 163 9.63 13.79 8.75
CA VAL A 163 10.66 13.49 9.75
C VAL A 163 10.13 13.77 11.16
N ASP A 164 9.48 14.91 11.38
CA ASP A 164 8.96 15.29 12.70
C ASP A 164 7.77 14.42 13.14
N LEU A 165 6.85 14.11 12.21
CA LEU A 165 5.76 13.16 12.46
C LEU A 165 6.31 11.78 12.85
N TRP A 166 7.34 11.28 12.15
CA TRP A 166 7.98 10.01 12.47
C TRP A 166 8.70 10.02 13.82
N ARG A 167 9.42 11.11 14.15
CA ARG A 167 10.07 11.26 15.46
C ARG A 167 9.05 11.18 16.60
N ARG A 168 7.88 11.81 16.43
CA ARG A 168 6.80 11.81 17.43
C ARG A 168 6.13 10.46 17.56
N ASN A 169 5.84 9.81 16.44
CA ASN A 169 5.19 8.51 16.42
C ASN A 169 5.69 7.68 15.22
N PRO A 170 6.71 6.82 15.41
CA PRO A 170 7.28 6.03 14.33
C PRO A 170 6.28 5.10 13.62
N GLU A 171 5.19 4.73 14.31
CA GLU A 171 4.14 3.86 13.79
C GLU A 171 3.32 4.53 12.68
N CYS A 172 3.42 5.86 12.53
CA CYS A 172 2.76 6.62 11.47
C CYS A 172 3.30 6.32 10.08
N ILE A 173 4.51 5.78 9.93
CA ILE A 173 5.10 5.44 8.63
C ILE A 173 5.46 3.95 8.60
N ARG A 174 4.80 3.21 7.72
CA ARG A 174 5.01 1.77 7.52
C ARG A 174 5.39 1.49 6.07
N LEU A 175 6.30 0.54 5.88
CA LEU A 175 6.92 0.21 4.59
C LEU A 175 6.55 -1.22 4.18
N ASP A 176 6.24 -1.40 2.89
CA ASP A 176 6.34 -2.72 2.26
C ASP A 176 7.81 -3.00 1.99
N ARG A 177 8.45 -3.82 2.83
CA ARG A 177 9.80 -4.29 2.59
C ARG A 177 9.80 -5.72 2.06
N PHE A 178 10.63 -5.96 1.06
CA PHE A 178 10.96 -7.30 0.62
C PHE A 178 12.46 -7.40 0.38
N GLU A 179 13.11 -8.28 1.15
CA GLU A 179 14.57 -8.31 1.27
C GLU A 179 15.07 -6.90 1.62
N ASP A 180 16.01 -6.35 0.86
CA ASP A 180 16.58 -5.01 1.07
C ASP A 180 15.86 -3.91 0.27
N THR A 181 14.73 -4.23 -0.40
CA THR A 181 13.99 -3.27 -1.25
C THR A 181 12.71 -2.78 -0.58
N VAL A 182 12.39 -1.50 -0.80
CA VAL A 182 11.13 -0.89 -0.38
C VAL A 182 10.18 -0.86 -1.58
N GLY A 183 9.09 -1.62 -1.48
CA GLY A 183 8.05 -1.71 -2.50
C GLY A 183 7.01 -0.59 -2.42
N GLY A 184 6.91 0.08 -1.27
CA GLY A 184 6.01 1.22 -1.09
C GLY A 184 5.88 1.63 0.37
N VAL A 185 5.00 2.60 0.63
CA VAL A 185 4.76 3.20 1.94
C VAL A 185 3.27 3.33 2.23
N SER A 186 2.92 3.20 3.51
CA SER A 186 1.63 3.58 4.10
C SER A 186 1.88 4.56 5.24
N ILE A 187 1.18 5.70 5.20
CA ILE A 187 1.27 6.78 6.17
C ILE A 187 -0.14 7.04 6.71
N VAL A 188 -0.30 6.82 8.02
CA VAL A 188 -1.55 7.01 8.74
C VAL A 188 -1.24 7.80 10.01
N LEU A 189 -1.96 8.89 10.23
CA LEU A 189 -1.72 9.80 11.35
C LEU A 189 -2.87 9.72 12.35
N PRO A 190 -2.62 9.38 13.63
CA PRO A 190 -3.62 9.46 14.70
C PRO A 190 -3.75 10.91 15.16
N LEU A 191 -4.70 11.65 14.61
CA LEU A 191 -4.87 13.06 14.92
C LEU A 191 -5.57 13.27 16.26
N THR A 192 -5.31 14.39 16.93
CA THR A 192 -6.24 14.87 17.96
C THR A 192 -7.61 15.16 17.34
N ALA A 193 -8.67 15.14 18.15
CA ALA A 193 -10.01 15.48 17.68
C ALA A 193 -10.07 16.90 17.08
N GLU A 194 -9.38 17.85 17.71
CA GLU A 194 -9.30 19.24 17.25
C GLU A 194 -8.67 19.33 15.86
N SER A 195 -7.47 18.77 15.69
CA SER A 195 -6.74 18.81 14.41
C SER A 195 -7.48 18.04 13.31
N PHE A 196 -8.14 16.94 13.64
CA PHE A 196 -8.98 16.20 12.69
C PHE A 196 -10.14 17.05 12.16
N HIS A 197 -10.92 17.66 13.05
CA HIS A 197 -12.04 18.50 12.65
C HIS A 197 -11.57 19.76 11.93
N ALA A 198 -10.47 20.37 12.37
CA ALA A 198 -9.87 21.50 11.68
C ALA A 198 -9.45 21.14 10.24
N PHE A 199 -8.83 19.97 10.04
CA PHE A 199 -8.45 19.49 8.71
C PHE A 199 -9.70 19.19 7.85
N ARG A 200 -10.66 18.41 8.37
CA ARG A 200 -11.90 18.07 7.68
C ARG A 200 -12.70 19.31 7.26
N ASP A 201 -12.75 20.32 8.11
CA ASP A 201 -13.43 21.60 7.85
C ASP A 201 -12.67 22.51 6.88
N GLY A 202 -11.48 22.12 6.40
CA GLY A 202 -10.63 22.93 5.52
C GLY A 202 -9.97 24.13 6.22
N LYS A 203 -9.84 24.09 7.55
CA LYS A 203 -9.22 25.14 8.39
C LYS A 203 -7.74 24.90 8.66
N LEU A 204 -7.29 23.65 8.57
CA LEU A 204 -5.89 23.24 8.75
C LEU A 204 -5.34 22.72 7.42
N ALA A 205 -4.19 23.24 6.99
CA ALA A 205 -3.52 22.75 5.79
C ALA A 205 -2.90 21.38 6.03
N TRP A 206 -2.83 20.55 5.00
CA TRP A 206 -2.26 19.21 5.12
C TRP A 206 -0.78 19.25 5.53
N LEU A 207 -0.01 20.20 4.99
CA LEU A 207 1.40 20.41 5.34
C LEU A 207 1.61 21.06 6.71
N ASP A 208 0.58 21.67 7.28
CA ASP A 208 0.65 22.31 8.60
C ASP A 208 0.29 21.34 9.74
N ILE A 209 -0.20 20.13 9.42
CA ILE A 209 -0.35 19.04 10.41
C ILE A 209 1.04 18.66 10.92
N SER A 210 1.28 18.95 12.19
CA SER A 210 2.54 18.84 12.89
C SER A 210 2.59 17.64 13.84
N ALA A 211 3.73 17.46 14.52
CA ALA A 211 3.88 16.45 15.57
C ALA A 211 2.94 16.68 16.77
N ASP A 212 2.60 17.93 17.09
CA ASP A 212 1.74 18.27 18.24
C ASP A 212 0.26 17.94 17.97
N ASP A 213 -0.10 17.79 16.69
CA ASP A 213 -1.43 17.36 16.26
C ASP A 213 -1.63 15.84 16.40
N LEU A 214 -0.59 15.09 16.82
CA LEU A 214 -0.64 13.63 16.94
C LEU A 214 -0.93 13.16 18.37
N ALA A 215 -1.91 12.27 18.48
CA ALA A 215 -2.09 11.40 19.63
C ALA A 215 -1.24 10.12 19.51
N ASP A 216 -1.10 9.34 20.59
CA ASP A 216 -0.45 8.02 20.49
C ASP A 216 -1.37 7.00 19.79
N GLN A 217 -2.67 7.07 20.10
CA GLN A 217 -3.78 6.40 19.41
C GLN A 217 -4.96 7.36 19.36
N SER A 218 -5.79 7.28 18.32
CA SER A 218 -6.95 8.16 18.16
C SER A 218 -8.16 7.44 17.56
N GLN A 219 -9.36 7.95 17.79
CA GLN A 219 -10.53 7.56 16.99
C GLN A 219 -10.62 8.30 15.66
N TYR A 220 -9.76 9.31 15.48
CA TYR A 220 -9.73 10.23 14.36
C TYR A 220 -8.41 10.06 13.61
N LEU A 221 -8.44 9.37 12.47
CA LEU A 221 -7.24 9.10 11.69
C LEU A 221 -7.19 9.92 10.40
N LEU A 222 -6.02 10.36 10.00
CA LEU A 222 -5.76 10.82 8.64
C LEU A 222 -5.03 9.70 7.88
N LEU A 223 -5.66 9.19 6.82
CA LEU A 223 -4.99 8.38 5.80
C LEU A 223 -4.25 9.33 4.86
N ASP A 224 -3.00 9.64 5.21
CA ASP A 224 -2.17 10.64 4.53
C ASP A 224 -1.74 10.16 3.15
N SER A 225 -1.06 9.01 3.09
CA SER A 225 -0.47 8.50 1.86
C SER A 225 -0.43 6.98 1.87
N VAL A 226 -0.87 6.33 0.78
CA VAL A 226 -0.54 4.92 0.52
C VAL A 226 -0.08 4.81 -0.92
N THR A 227 1.18 4.42 -1.12
CA THR A 227 1.82 4.52 -2.43
C THR A 227 2.81 3.39 -2.67
N GLU A 228 2.64 2.73 -3.80
CA GLU A 228 3.60 1.77 -4.34
C GLU A 228 4.78 2.48 -5.04
N PHE A 229 6.01 2.02 -4.85
CA PHE A 229 7.20 2.57 -5.51
C PHE A 229 7.55 1.79 -6.78
N THR A 230 7.48 2.48 -7.92
CA THR A 230 7.59 1.87 -9.26
C THR A 230 9.01 1.51 -9.71
N LYS A 231 10.04 2.16 -9.16
CA LYS A 231 11.43 2.02 -9.64
C LYS A 231 12.22 0.89 -8.96
N GLN A 232 11.90 0.56 -7.71
CA GLN A 232 12.76 -0.27 -6.86
C GLN A 232 12.20 -1.67 -6.58
N CYS A 233 10.91 -1.91 -6.83
CA CYS A 233 10.30 -3.18 -6.47
C CYS A 233 10.59 -4.27 -7.52
N ARG A 234 11.22 -5.37 -7.08
CA ARG A 234 11.43 -6.59 -7.87
C ARG A 234 10.22 -7.53 -7.87
N ARG A 235 9.18 -7.22 -7.08
CA ARG A 235 7.97 -8.05 -6.99
C ARG A 235 6.92 -7.61 -7.99
N PRO A 236 6.06 -8.54 -8.45
CA PRO A 236 4.88 -8.17 -9.23
C PRO A 236 4.02 -7.15 -8.48
N TRP A 237 3.55 -6.12 -9.19
CA TRP A 237 2.80 -4.98 -8.63
C TRP A 237 1.64 -5.38 -7.72
N TYR A 238 0.81 -6.33 -8.15
CA TYR A 238 -0.34 -6.81 -7.37
C TYR A 238 0.06 -7.33 -5.97
N GLN A 239 1.28 -7.86 -5.83
CA GLN A 239 1.76 -8.33 -4.53
C GLN A 239 2.17 -7.18 -3.61
N VAL A 240 2.71 -6.10 -4.19
CA VAL A 240 3.03 -4.86 -3.47
C VAL A 240 1.75 -4.21 -3.01
N THR A 241 0.79 -4.01 -3.92
CA THR A 241 -0.54 -3.50 -3.59
C THR A 241 -1.20 -4.31 -2.49
N LYS A 242 -1.24 -5.65 -2.60
CA LYS A 242 -1.79 -6.52 -1.55
C LYS A 242 -1.07 -6.37 -0.21
N SER A 243 0.25 -6.21 -0.24
CA SER A 243 1.07 -6.04 0.97
C SER A 243 0.81 -4.69 1.64
N LEU A 244 0.82 -3.60 0.87
CA LEU A 244 0.49 -2.25 1.37
C LEU A 244 -0.92 -2.16 1.88
N SER A 245 -1.86 -2.80 1.19
CA SER A 245 -3.24 -2.91 1.62
C SER A 245 -3.32 -3.51 3.02
N LEU A 246 -2.62 -4.62 3.22
CA LEU A 246 -2.54 -5.28 4.52
C LEU A 246 -1.82 -4.43 5.57
N ILE A 247 -0.70 -3.78 5.22
CA ILE A 247 0.06 -2.91 6.12
C ILE A 247 -0.82 -1.77 6.61
N THR A 248 -1.51 -1.09 5.69
CA THR A 248 -2.41 0.04 5.97
C THR A 248 -3.51 -0.37 6.95
N PHE A 249 -4.15 -1.51 6.72
CA PHE A 249 -5.18 -2.03 7.64
C PHE A 249 -4.65 -2.28 9.06
N ASN A 250 -3.46 -2.86 9.16
CA ASN A 250 -2.87 -3.15 10.46
C ASN A 250 -2.48 -1.87 11.19
N GLN A 251 -1.95 -0.91 10.44
CA GLN A 251 -1.57 0.40 10.93
C GLN A 251 -2.81 1.18 11.42
N VAL A 252 -3.90 1.18 10.66
CA VAL A 252 -5.18 1.73 11.13
C VAL A 252 -5.65 1.03 12.40
N ALA A 253 -5.59 -0.31 12.46
CA ALA A 253 -6.01 -1.05 13.64
C ALA A 253 -5.13 -0.78 14.88
N SER A 254 -3.82 -0.55 14.70
CA SER A 254 -2.87 -0.28 15.78
C SER A 254 -2.94 1.17 16.27
N LEU A 255 -3.18 2.12 15.37
CA LEU A 255 -3.27 3.56 15.67
C LEU A 255 -4.68 3.97 16.11
N ALA A 256 -5.72 3.23 15.73
CA ALA A 256 -7.08 3.49 16.21
C ALA A 256 -7.17 3.21 17.72
N GLN A 257 -7.85 4.03 18.51
CA GLN A 257 -8.05 3.77 19.95
C GLN A 257 -9.04 2.61 20.18
N SER A 258 -10.20 2.66 19.54
CA SER A 258 -11.22 1.60 19.55
C SER A 258 -11.96 1.58 18.21
N PRO A 259 -11.40 0.95 17.16
CA PRO A 259 -11.94 1.02 15.80
C PRO A 259 -13.35 0.42 15.64
N ASN A 260 -13.89 -0.24 16.67
CA ASN A 260 -15.22 -0.83 16.70
C ASN A 260 -16.31 0.09 17.29
N GLN A 261 -15.95 1.27 17.78
CA GLN A 261 -16.93 2.25 18.25
C GLN A 261 -17.55 2.98 17.05
N SER A 262 -18.72 3.60 17.24
CA SER A 262 -19.41 4.38 16.20
C SER A 262 -18.72 5.70 15.89
N ASP A 263 -17.89 6.20 16.81
CA ASP A 263 -17.11 7.45 16.69
C ASP A 263 -15.77 7.27 15.96
N PHE A 264 -15.50 6.10 15.39
CA PHE A 264 -14.31 5.89 14.58
C PHE A 264 -14.47 6.58 13.22
N GLU A 265 -13.60 7.54 12.96
CA GLU A 265 -13.61 8.33 11.74
C GLU A 265 -12.22 8.38 11.11
N MET A 266 -12.19 8.43 9.78
CA MET A 266 -10.98 8.74 9.04
C MET A 266 -11.24 9.85 8.04
N VAL A 267 -10.18 10.59 7.72
CA VAL A 267 -10.17 11.60 6.68
C VAL A 267 -8.98 11.33 5.76
N SER A 268 -9.08 11.73 4.50
CA SER A 268 -8.01 11.70 3.52
C SER A 268 -8.20 12.85 2.55
N PHE A 269 -7.27 13.03 1.63
CA PHE A 269 -7.36 14.01 0.56
C PHE A 269 -6.87 13.40 -0.75
N SER A 270 -7.42 13.87 -1.85
CA SER A 270 -7.05 13.38 -3.17
C SER A 270 -6.10 14.35 -3.86
N ALA A 271 -4.88 13.89 -4.11
CA ALA A 271 -3.89 14.65 -4.84
C ALA A 271 -3.86 14.29 -6.34
N SER A 272 -4.58 13.24 -6.76
CA SER A 272 -4.70 12.84 -8.17
C SER A 272 -6.05 12.15 -8.47
N PRO A 273 -6.53 12.13 -9.74
CA PRO A 273 -7.76 11.42 -10.10
C PRO A 273 -7.75 9.92 -9.76
N LEU A 274 -6.57 9.29 -9.71
CA LEU A 274 -6.44 7.90 -9.26
C LEU A 274 -6.73 7.77 -7.76
N ASN A 275 -6.20 8.67 -6.94
CA ASN A 275 -6.41 8.68 -5.49
C ASN A 275 -7.91 8.85 -5.17
N GLU A 276 -8.59 9.77 -5.85
CA GLU A 276 -10.02 9.99 -5.72
C GLU A 276 -10.82 8.71 -5.97
N ARG A 277 -10.53 8.00 -7.07
CA ARG A 277 -11.19 6.73 -7.37
C ARG A 277 -10.90 5.67 -6.31
N ARG A 278 -9.64 5.57 -5.85
CA ARG A 278 -9.22 4.62 -4.80
C ARG A 278 -9.99 4.86 -3.51
N LEU A 279 -10.04 6.11 -3.05
CA LEU A 279 -10.77 6.54 -1.86
C LEU A 279 -12.26 6.17 -1.95
N GLY A 280 -12.92 6.52 -3.05
CA GLY A 280 -14.32 6.15 -3.27
C GLY A 280 -14.55 4.63 -3.22
N THR A 281 -13.64 3.84 -3.80
CA THR A 281 -13.77 2.38 -3.83
C THR A 281 -13.69 1.75 -2.44
N ILE A 282 -12.90 2.33 -1.53
CA ILE A 282 -12.75 1.83 -0.15
C ILE A 282 -13.77 2.45 0.82
N GLY A 283 -14.73 3.24 0.31
CA GLY A 283 -15.87 3.76 1.08
C GLY A 283 -15.65 5.16 1.68
N PHE A 284 -14.64 5.90 1.23
CA PHE A 284 -14.54 7.31 1.55
C PHE A 284 -15.47 8.12 0.66
N ILE A 285 -16.16 9.10 1.23
CA ILE A 285 -17.06 10.02 0.52
C ILE A 285 -16.45 11.42 0.41
N PRO A 286 -16.69 12.16 -0.68
CA PRO A 286 -16.15 13.50 -0.83
C PRO A 286 -16.82 14.48 0.16
N GLU A 287 -16.02 15.35 0.76
CA GLU A 287 -16.48 16.49 1.55
C GLU A 287 -16.62 17.73 0.64
N PRO A 288 -17.51 18.69 0.97
CA PRO A 288 -17.63 19.94 0.23
C PRO A 288 -16.42 20.86 0.42
N THR A 289 -15.63 20.62 1.47
CA THR A 289 -14.42 21.36 1.81
C THR A 289 -13.21 20.87 1.04
N LYS A 290 -12.18 21.71 0.97
CA LYS A 290 -10.88 21.40 0.38
C LYS A 290 -9.78 21.75 1.36
N GLU A 291 -8.66 21.07 1.21
CA GLU A 291 -7.43 21.43 1.90
C GLU A 291 -7.00 22.85 1.47
N PRO A 292 -6.71 23.77 2.41
CA PRO A 292 -6.63 25.20 2.13
C PRO A 292 -5.42 25.65 1.30
N GLU A 293 -4.29 24.93 1.33
CA GLU A 293 -3.06 25.39 0.67
C GLU A 293 -3.00 24.98 -0.81
N PHE A 294 -3.26 23.73 -1.13
CA PHE A 294 -3.18 23.19 -2.50
C PHE A 294 -4.56 22.86 -3.08
N SER A 295 -5.63 23.17 -2.36
CA SER A 295 -7.02 22.94 -2.79
C SER A 295 -7.28 21.48 -3.15
N TYR A 296 -6.71 20.53 -2.40
CA TYR A 296 -6.99 19.11 -2.58
C TYR A 296 -8.40 18.79 -2.06
N PRO A 297 -9.23 18.05 -2.83
CA PRO A 297 -10.52 17.59 -2.33
C PRO A 297 -10.32 16.69 -1.12
N ILE A 298 -11.09 16.96 -0.05
CA ILE A 298 -11.08 16.17 1.17
C ILE A 298 -12.12 15.05 1.03
N TYR A 299 -11.79 13.89 1.60
CA TYR A 299 -12.70 12.76 1.69
C TYR A 299 -12.79 12.27 3.13
N TRP A 300 -13.97 11.79 3.51
CA TRP A 300 -14.27 11.33 4.85
C TRP A 300 -14.77 9.89 4.84
N PHE A 301 -14.43 9.15 5.89
CA PHE A 301 -14.87 7.79 6.14
C PHE A 301 -15.40 7.71 7.57
N GLY A 302 -16.66 7.35 7.73
CA GLY A 302 -17.31 7.20 9.03
C GLY A 302 -18.76 6.78 8.91
N GLU A 303 -19.45 6.70 10.04
CA GLU A 303 -20.86 6.34 10.09
C GLU A 303 -21.73 7.55 9.75
N ASP A 304 -22.19 7.70 8.48
CA ASP A 304 -23.30 8.62 8.15
C ASP A 304 -24.54 7.83 7.73
N PRO A 305 -25.56 7.73 8.61
CA PRO A 305 -26.82 7.07 8.32
C PRO A 305 -27.61 7.68 7.15
N ARG A 306 -27.25 8.89 6.70
CA ARG A 306 -27.98 9.67 5.67
C ARG A 306 -27.37 9.54 4.29
N ILE A 307 -26.11 9.07 4.18
CA ILE A 307 -25.32 9.17 2.94
C ILE A 307 -24.91 7.82 2.39
N LEU A 308 -24.74 6.80 3.23
CA LEU A 308 -24.19 5.52 2.77
C LEU A 308 -25.20 4.77 1.89
N ALA A 309 -24.89 4.65 0.60
CA ALA A 309 -25.51 3.64 -0.25
C ALA A 309 -25.26 2.24 0.36
N LYS A 310 -26.11 1.27 0.03
CA LYS A 310 -26.03 -0.10 0.59
C LYS A 310 -24.62 -0.72 0.48
N GLU A 311 -23.89 -0.40 -0.58
CA GLU A 311 -22.52 -0.88 -0.82
C GLU A 311 -21.48 -0.18 0.08
N GLU A 312 -21.58 1.13 0.27
CA GLU A 312 -20.67 1.92 1.12
C GLU A 312 -20.81 1.53 2.60
N TYR A 313 -22.06 1.31 3.05
CA TYR A 313 -22.32 0.77 4.39
C TYR A 313 -21.71 -0.62 4.58
N SER A 314 -21.79 -1.49 3.56
CA SER A 314 -21.16 -2.82 3.60
C SER A 314 -19.64 -2.72 3.72
N ASN A 315 -19.01 -1.81 2.98
CA ASN A 315 -17.55 -1.59 3.05
C ASN A 315 -17.14 -1.05 4.43
N TRP A 316 -17.86 -0.05 4.94
CA TRP A 316 -17.61 0.50 6.28
C TRP A 316 -17.73 -0.56 7.39
N ALA A 317 -18.85 -1.31 7.40
CA ALA A 317 -19.08 -2.35 8.40
C ALA A 317 -18.02 -3.48 8.32
N THR A 318 -17.60 -3.83 7.11
CA THR A 318 -16.56 -4.84 6.87
C THR A 318 -15.19 -4.35 7.35
N PHE A 319 -14.82 -3.10 7.05
CA PHE A 319 -13.58 -2.48 7.51
C PHE A 319 -13.49 -2.49 9.04
N LYS A 320 -14.56 -2.04 9.71
CA LYS A 320 -14.71 -2.01 11.16
C LYS A 320 -14.53 -3.39 11.79
N HIS A 321 -15.15 -4.42 11.19
CA HIS A 321 -15.03 -5.80 11.64
C HIS A 321 -13.57 -6.31 11.55
N PHE A 322 -12.89 -6.06 10.43
CA PHE A 322 -11.50 -6.50 10.26
C PHE A 322 -10.51 -5.75 11.16
N ALA A 323 -10.67 -4.44 11.31
CA ALA A 323 -9.83 -3.64 12.21
C ALA A 323 -9.93 -4.15 13.66
N MET A 324 -11.15 -4.47 14.13
CA MET A 324 -11.37 -5.10 15.43
C MET A 324 -10.65 -6.44 15.55
N LEU A 325 -10.81 -7.30 14.53
CA LEU A 325 -10.27 -8.65 14.56
C LEU A 325 -8.73 -8.62 14.60
N ILE A 326 -8.10 -7.76 13.80
CA ILE A 326 -6.64 -7.52 13.82
C ILE A 326 -6.20 -7.01 15.19
N LYS A 327 -6.87 -6.01 15.76
CA LYS A 327 -6.54 -5.45 17.08
C LYS A 327 -6.65 -6.50 18.20
N SER A 328 -7.62 -7.40 18.10
CA SER A 328 -7.79 -8.50 19.07
C SER A 328 -6.67 -9.55 18.98
N VAL A 329 -6.23 -9.86 17.75
CA VAL A 329 -5.15 -10.81 17.47
C VAL A 329 -3.80 -10.23 17.87
N ASP A 330 -3.59 -8.93 17.66
CA ASP A 330 -2.37 -8.25 18.08
C ASP A 330 -2.25 -8.19 19.61
N LYS A 331 -3.34 -7.89 20.34
CA LYS A 331 -3.39 -8.03 21.81
C LYS A 331 -3.04 -9.45 22.27
N ALA A 332 -3.52 -10.47 21.56
CA ALA A 332 -3.20 -11.86 21.87
C ALA A 332 -1.74 -12.22 21.52
N GLY A 333 -1.20 -11.64 20.45
CA GLY A 333 0.20 -11.78 20.03
C GLY A 333 1.17 -11.11 21.02
N LEU A 334 0.88 -9.88 21.43
CA LEU A 334 1.55 -9.14 22.51
C LEU A 334 1.50 -9.92 23.83
N ARG A 335 0.34 -10.46 24.21
CA ARG A 335 0.22 -11.35 25.39
C ARG A 335 1.09 -12.59 25.25
N ARG A 336 1.10 -13.26 24.09
CA ARG A 336 1.95 -14.43 23.84
C ARG A 336 3.45 -14.09 23.85
N ARG A 337 3.86 -12.91 23.36
CA ARG A 337 5.24 -12.43 23.44
C ARG A 337 5.62 -12.08 24.88
N MET A 338 4.77 -11.37 25.61
CA MET A 338 4.97 -11.09 27.04
C MET A 338 5.11 -12.38 27.85
N ILE A 339 4.22 -13.37 27.65
CA ILE A 339 4.32 -14.67 28.33
C ILE A 339 5.61 -15.39 27.94
N ARG A 340 6.01 -15.37 26.66
CA ARG A 340 7.30 -15.95 26.23
C ARG A 340 8.51 -15.26 26.87
N ASN A 341 8.49 -13.94 26.97
CA ASN A 341 9.56 -13.14 27.59
C ASN A 341 9.60 -13.34 29.12
N LEU A 342 8.43 -13.45 29.76
CA LEU A 342 8.32 -13.78 31.18
C LEU A 342 8.87 -15.20 31.43
N LEU A 343 8.49 -16.18 30.61
CA LEU A 343 8.98 -17.56 30.70
C LEU A 343 10.48 -17.68 30.40
N SER A 344 11.02 -16.88 29.46
CA SER A 344 12.46 -16.87 29.18
C SER A 344 13.26 -16.22 30.32
N MET A 345 12.70 -15.20 30.98
CA MET A 345 13.25 -14.59 32.18
C MET A 345 13.23 -15.56 33.37
N VAL A 346 12.12 -16.27 33.59
CA VAL A 346 12.01 -17.34 34.60
C VAL A 346 13.01 -18.47 34.33
N LYS A 347 13.17 -18.90 33.08
CA LYS A 347 14.20 -19.89 32.70
C LYS A 347 15.63 -19.40 32.94
N ARG A 348 15.91 -18.10 32.81
CA ARG A 348 17.21 -17.52 33.15
C ARG A 348 17.46 -17.50 34.65
N LEU A 349 16.43 -17.24 35.46
CA LEU A 349 16.51 -17.27 36.92
C LEU A 349 16.59 -18.69 37.49
N GLN A 350 16.05 -19.68 36.76
CA GLN A 350 16.12 -21.10 37.13
C GLN A 350 17.40 -21.80 36.68
N ARG A 351 18.27 -21.15 35.88
CA ARG A 351 19.60 -21.70 35.63
C ARG A 351 20.41 -21.51 36.92
N PRO A 352 20.89 -22.60 37.56
CA PRO A 352 21.80 -22.48 38.68
C PRO A 352 22.98 -21.63 38.22
N ALA A 353 23.39 -20.65 39.02
CA ALA A 353 24.66 -19.98 38.80
C ALA A 353 25.73 -21.08 38.78
N GLU A 354 26.24 -21.42 37.60
CA GLU A 354 27.44 -22.23 37.47
C GLU A 354 28.54 -21.44 38.18
N ARG A 355 28.73 -21.74 39.47
CA ARG A 355 29.87 -21.30 40.23
C ARG A 355 31.07 -21.82 39.46
N SER A 356 31.80 -20.90 38.83
CA SER A 356 33.12 -21.15 38.28
C SER A 356 34.08 -21.51 39.42
N ILE A 357 34.01 -22.75 39.89
CA ILE A 357 35.04 -23.34 40.73
C ILE A 357 35.99 -24.06 39.78
N SER A 358 36.89 -23.30 39.18
CA SER A 358 38.16 -23.80 38.67
C SER A 358 39.09 -22.62 38.43
N ARG A 359 39.79 -22.23 39.51
CA ARG A 359 41.19 -21.79 39.51
C ARG A 359 41.56 -21.27 40.90
N GLN A 360 42.15 -22.15 41.72
CA GLN A 360 43.34 -21.86 42.52
C GLN A 360 43.65 -23.05 43.45
N ALA A 361 44.69 -23.80 43.08
CA ALA A 361 45.65 -24.52 43.93
C ALA A 361 46.62 -25.24 42.96
N ALA A 362 47.95 -25.12 42.88
CA ALA A 362 48.99 -24.42 43.65
C ALA A 362 48.87 -24.46 45.17
#